data_AF-A0A923SQL0-F1
#
_entry.id   AF-A0A923SQL0-F1
#
_cell.length_a   1.000
_cell.length_b   1.000
_cell.length_c   1.000
_cell.angle_alpha   90.00
_cell.angle_beta   90.00
_cell.angle_gamma   90.00
#
_symmetry.space_group_name_H-M   'P 1'
#
loop_
_entity.id
_entity.type
_entity.pdbx_description
1 polymer ?
#
loop_
_entity_poly.entity_id
_entity_poly.type
_entity_poly.pdbx_seq_one_letter_code
_entity_poly.pdbx_strand_id
1 'polypeptide(L)'
;MKQDINKKGYFTLEAAIVLPIFVIGILSIGYCMKIFSTAETITYSMMDETGHLAAQAYGKPVAPGFPAVLKQRIREENKRIRHIKITEFQYRHSGRGKTDLITVACRYQLDLSLPLHLQDNFEMESKIQCRGFVGKNSRGSPMNFKEMEKNGDASLVWIFPMWGKKFHKETCIYVTNNPRQMVLTAELKKRFKACELCGAERVLTGSYVYCFMRAGTVYHKDSCKIVDKYTIEVEKRDALAKGYIPCSKCGGG
;
A
#
# COMPACT_ATOMS: atom_id res chain seq x y z
N MET A 1 32.93 -21.43 69.02
CA MET A 1 33.42 -21.92 67.71
C MET A 1 32.60 -21.25 66.62
N LYS A 2 33.13 -20.20 65.97
CA LYS A 2 32.50 -19.60 64.79
C LYS A 2 32.91 -20.46 63.59
N GLN A 3 31.96 -21.18 62.99
CA GLN A 3 32.16 -21.82 61.70
C GLN A 3 32.15 -20.71 60.64
N ASP A 4 33.33 -20.38 60.10
CA ASP A 4 33.43 -19.59 58.87
C ASP A 4 32.94 -20.46 57.71
N ILE A 5 31.66 -20.32 57.36
CA ILE A 5 31.09 -20.90 56.14
C ILE A 5 31.72 -20.13 54.97
N ASN A 6 32.79 -20.68 54.42
CA ASN A 6 33.46 -20.18 53.23
C ASN A 6 32.49 -20.28 52.03
N LYS A 7 31.71 -19.22 51.78
CA LYS A 7 30.76 -19.10 50.66
C LYS A 7 31.47 -18.88 49.32
N LYS A 8 32.44 -19.73 48.97
CA LYS A 8 33.02 -19.75 47.63
C LYS A 8 32.33 -20.84 46.83
N GLY A 9 31.41 -20.43 45.95
CA GLY A 9 30.76 -21.33 45.01
C GLY A 9 31.80 -22.01 44.12
N TYR A 10 31.60 -23.30 43.85
CA TYR A 10 32.44 -24.05 42.93
C TYR A 10 32.01 -23.70 41.50
N PHE A 11 32.88 -23.04 40.73
CA PHE A 11 32.59 -22.59 39.36
C PHE A 11 32.10 -23.72 38.44
N THR A 12 32.59 -24.94 38.64
CA THR A 12 32.14 -26.13 37.90
C THR A 12 30.70 -26.51 38.21
N LEU A 13 30.27 -26.35 39.47
CA LEU A 13 28.91 -26.68 39.90
C LEU A 13 27.90 -25.64 39.38
N GLU A 14 28.28 -24.36 39.41
CA GLU A 14 27.48 -23.29 38.80
C GLU A 14 27.38 -23.46 37.28
N ALA A 15 28.49 -23.75 36.59
CA ALA A 15 28.49 -24.00 35.16
C ALA A 15 27.66 -25.23 34.77
N ALA A 16 27.70 -26.32 35.56
CA ALA A 16 26.91 -27.52 35.32
C ALA A 16 25.40 -27.29 35.42
N ILE A 17 24.97 -26.29 36.20
CA ILE A 17 23.55 -25.91 36.34
C ILE A 17 23.15 -24.89 35.26
N VAL A 18 23.99 -23.88 35.00
CA VAL A 18 23.65 -22.78 34.08
C VAL A 18 23.72 -23.19 32.61
N LEU A 19 24.72 -24.00 32.22
CA LEU A 19 24.93 -24.36 30.81
C LEU A 19 23.73 -25.10 30.19
N PRO A 20 23.10 -26.12 30.81
CA PRO A 20 21.92 -26.77 30.25
C PRO A 20 20.74 -25.81 30.07
N ILE A 21 20.50 -24.93 31.04
CA ILE A 21 19.42 -23.92 30.97
C ILE A 21 19.68 -22.97 29.80
N PHE A 22 20.92 -22.52 29.64
CA PHE A 22 21.33 -21.66 28.55
C PHE A 22 21.16 -22.33 27.18
N VAL A 23 21.56 -23.59 27.04
CA VAL A 23 21.38 -24.39 25.81
C VAL A 23 19.89 -24.56 25.49
N ILE A 24 19.05 -24.89 26.48
CA ILE A 24 17.59 -24.97 26.30
C ILE A 24 17.02 -23.62 25.83
N GLY A 25 17.52 -22.51 26.38
CA GLY A 25 17.13 -21.16 25.97
C GLY A 25 17.44 -20.88 24.49
N ILE A 26 18.66 -21.17 24.04
CA ILE A 26 19.07 -20.98 22.63
C ILE A 26 18.24 -21.88 21.70
N LEU A 27 18.06 -23.15 22.06
CA LEU A 27 17.26 -24.08 21.26
C LEU A 27 15.81 -23.59 21.14
N SER A 28 15.22 -23.11 22.24
CA SER A 28 13.86 -22.54 22.27
C SER A 28 13.69 -21.38 21.30
N ILE A 29 14.65 -20.44 21.29
CA ILE A 29 14.64 -19.32 20.34
C ILE A 29 14.72 -19.83 18.88
N GLY A 30 15.61 -20.78 18.62
CA GLY A 30 15.73 -21.41 17.29
C GLY A 30 14.45 -22.11 16.82
N TYR A 31 13.68 -22.71 17.73
CA TYR A 31 12.37 -23.29 17.41
C TYR A 31 11.33 -22.24 17.09
N CYS A 32 11.23 -21.18 17.90
CA CYS A 32 10.34 -20.06 17.61
C CYS A 32 10.64 -19.47 16.23
N MET A 33 11.92 -19.26 15.89
CA MET A 33 12.32 -18.78 14.57
C MET A 33 11.84 -19.69 13.43
N LYS A 34 11.94 -21.03 13.58
CA LYS A 34 11.44 -21.98 12.57
C LYS A 34 9.91 -21.93 12.41
N ILE A 35 9.18 -21.80 13.52
CA ILE A 35 7.71 -21.66 13.49
C ILE A 35 7.33 -20.40 12.72
N PHE A 36 7.90 -19.26 13.10
CA PHE A 36 7.59 -17.98 12.47
C PHE A 36 8.01 -17.94 11.00
N SER A 37 9.19 -18.45 10.65
CA SER A 37 9.64 -18.51 9.26
C SER A 37 8.71 -19.34 8.38
N THR A 38 8.18 -20.46 8.90
CA THR A 38 7.23 -21.28 8.14
C THR A 38 5.88 -20.59 8.01
N ALA A 39 5.38 -19.97 9.09
CA ALA A 39 4.14 -19.21 9.06
C ALA A 39 4.21 -18.00 8.11
N GLU A 40 5.34 -17.31 8.07
CA GLU A 40 5.61 -16.20 7.16
C GLU A 40 5.63 -16.66 5.71
N THR A 41 6.33 -17.77 5.42
CA THR A 41 6.40 -18.34 4.06
C THR A 41 5.01 -18.70 3.54
N ILE A 42 4.18 -19.39 4.35
CA ILE A 42 2.80 -19.74 3.96
C ILE A 42 1.97 -18.47 3.73
N THR A 43 2.09 -17.50 4.63
CA THR A 43 1.33 -16.24 4.53
C THR A 43 1.73 -15.48 3.28
N TYR A 44 3.02 -15.50 2.90
CA TYR A 44 3.52 -14.92 1.66
C TYR A 44 2.90 -15.59 0.43
N SER A 45 2.94 -16.94 0.33
CA SER A 45 2.33 -17.66 -0.80
C SER A 45 0.84 -17.36 -0.91
N MET A 46 0.15 -17.27 0.23
CA MET A 46 -1.27 -16.91 0.25
C MET A 46 -1.50 -15.46 -0.21
N MET A 47 -0.69 -14.50 0.25
CA MET A 47 -0.80 -13.10 -0.15
C MET A 47 -0.59 -12.92 -1.65
N ASP A 48 0.42 -13.59 -2.20
CA ASP A 48 0.79 -13.48 -3.61
C ASP A 48 -0.31 -14.04 -4.53
N GLU A 49 -0.77 -15.28 -4.28
CA GLU A 49 -1.88 -15.90 -5.02
C GLU A 49 -3.18 -15.09 -4.90
N THR A 50 -3.51 -14.65 -3.68
CA THR A 50 -4.73 -13.86 -3.46
C THR A 50 -4.60 -12.48 -4.13
N GLY A 51 -3.40 -11.91 -4.19
CA GLY A 51 -3.10 -10.66 -4.90
C GLY A 51 -3.31 -10.80 -6.41
N HIS A 52 -2.82 -11.88 -7.03
CA HIS A 52 -3.09 -12.19 -8.43
C HIS A 52 -4.58 -12.38 -8.70
N LEU A 53 -5.28 -13.11 -7.82
CA LEU A 53 -6.72 -13.28 -7.91
C LEU A 53 -7.47 -11.95 -7.77
N ALA A 54 -7.04 -11.08 -6.86
CA ALA A 54 -7.60 -9.76 -6.66
C ALA A 54 -7.42 -8.86 -7.88
N ALA A 55 -6.24 -8.86 -8.50
CA ALA A 55 -5.97 -8.10 -9.71
C ALA A 55 -6.84 -8.55 -10.90
N GLN A 56 -7.13 -9.85 -11.00
CA GLN A 56 -7.95 -10.42 -12.07
C GLN A 56 -9.47 -10.37 -11.80
N ALA A 57 -9.89 -9.86 -10.63
CA ALA A 57 -11.29 -9.90 -10.21
C ALA A 57 -12.25 -9.12 -11.13
N TYR A 58 -11.74 -8.17 -11.91
CA TYR A 58 -12.52 -7.42 -12.89
C TYR A 58 -13.10 -8.33 -13.98
N GLY A 59 -12.27 -9.25 -14.50
CA GLY A 59 -12.64 -10.15 -15.60
C GLY A 59 -13.10 -11.54 -15.17
N LYS A 60 -12.96 -11.90 -13.89
CA LYS A 60 -13.34 -13.22 -13.36
C LYS A 60 -14.45 -13.07 -12.32
N PRO A 61 -15.71 -13.44 -12.64
CA PRO A 61 -16.82 -13.33 -11.70
C PRO A 61 -16.78 -14.40 -10.60
N VAL A 62 -16.16 -15.55 -10.86
CA VAL A 62 -16.03 -16.68 -9.93
C VAL A 62 -14.63 -17.29 -10.00
N ALA A 63 -14.19 -17.91 -8.91
CA ALA A 63 -12.86 -18.54 -8.80
C ALA A 63 -12.87 -19.88 -8.05
N PRO A 64 -13.65 -20.88 -8.50
CA PRO A 64 -13.82 -22.15 -7.77
C PRO A 64 -12.54 -22.98 -7.66
N GLY A 65 -11.60 -22.85 -8.61
CA GLY A 65 -10.33 -23.61 -8.61
C GLY A 65 -9.25 -23.02 -7.70
N PHE A 66 -9.44 -21.81 -7.17
CA PHE A 66 -8.40 -21.11 -6.40
C PHE A 66 -7.92 -21.87 -5.16
N PRO A 67 -8.79 -22.47 -4.32
CA PRO A 67 -8.33 -23.22 -3.15
C PRO A 67 -7.41 -24.40 -3.50
N ALA A 68 -7.63 -25.06 -4.64
CA ALA A 68 -6.80 -26.18 -5.08
C ALA A 68 -5.41 -25.69 -5.54
N VAL A 69 -5.37 -24.62 -6.34
CA VAL A 69 -4.12 -23.98 -6.80
C VAL A 69 -3.30 -23.49 -5.62
N LEU A 70 -3.92 -22.77 -4.69
CA LEU A 70 -3.26 -22.27 -3.49
C LEU A 70 -2.70 -23.42 -2.64
N LYS A 71 -3.48 -24.48 -2.43
CA LYS A 71 -3.04 -25.65 -1.66
C LYS A 71 -1.85 -26.35 -2.33
N GLN A 72 -1.84 -26.45 -3.65
CA GLN A 72 -0.73 -27.03 -4.40
C GLN A 72 0.54 -26.20 -4.24
N ARG A 73 0.45 -24.88 -4.44
CA ARG A 73 1.59 -23.96 -4.30
C ARG A 73 2.20 -24.02 -2.89
N ILE A 74 1.38 -23.96 -1.85
CA ILE A 74 1.86 -24.06 -0.46
C ILE A 74 2.60 -25.38 -0.23
N ARG A 75 2.13 -26.50 -0.80
CA ARG A 75 2.79 -27.81 -0.69
C ARG A 75 4.14 -27.85 -1.41
N GLU A 76 4.22 -27.27 -2.60
CA GLU A 76 5.46 -27.23 -3.40
C GLU A 76 6.55 -26.40 -2.70
N GLU A 77 6.17 -25.27 -2.13
CA GLU A 77 7.10 -24.36 -1.43
C GLU A 77 7.46 -24.86 -0.02
N ASN A 78 6.63 -25.71 0.61
CA ASN A 78 6.80 -26.12 2.01
C ASN A 78 6.72 -27.65 2.21
N LYS A 79 7.82 -28.36 1.91
CA LYS A 79 7.91 -29.83 2.04
C LYS A 79 7.76 -30.39 3.46
N ARG A 80 7.87 -29.54 4.50
CA ARG A 80 7.85 -29.94 5.92
C ARG A 80 6.47 -29.93 6.56
N ILE A 81 5.43 -29.56 5.80
CA ILE A 81 4.06 -29.49 6.31
C ILE A 81 3.33 -30.79 6.02
N ARG A 82 2.80 -31.45 7.05
CA ARG A 82 2.06 -32.72 6.89
C ARG A 82 0.62 -32.50 6.42
N HIS A 83 -0.07 -31.55 7.04
CA HIS A 83 -1.48 -31.28 6.78
C HIS A 83 -1.70 -29.81 6.43
N ILE A 84 -2.35 -29.58 5.29
CA ILE A 84 -2.77 -28.27 4.81
C ILE A 84 -4.24 -28.37 4.42
N LYS A 85 -5.06 -27.49 4.99
CA LYS A 85 -6.49 -27.39 4.70
C LYS A 85 -6.85 -25.92 4.50
N ILE A 86 -7.39 -25.61 3.32
CA ILE A 86 -8.09 -24.33 3.12
C ILE A 86 -9.45 -24.47 3.81
N THR A 87 -9.67 -23.68 4.87
CA THR A 87 -10.85 -23.77 5.73
C THR A 87 -11.96 -22.82 5.30
N GLU A 88 -11.59 -21.66 4.77
CA GLU A 88 -12.52 -20.62 4.34
C GLU A 88 -12.02 -20.07 3.00
N PHE A 89 -12.91 -20.02 2.01
CA PHE A 89 -12.69 -19.26 0.80
C PHE A 89 -14.00 -18.58 0.41
N GLN A 90 -13.99 -17.25 0.46
CA GLN A 90 -15.12 -16.42 0.06
C GLN A 90 -14.64 -15.45 -1.01
N TYR A 91 -15.24 -15.57 -2.19
CA TYR A 91 -14.89 -14.74 -3.34
C TYR A 91 -15.92 -13.63 -3.53
N ARG A 92 -15.42 -12.39 -3.69
CA ARG A 92 -16.22 -11.18 -3.94
C ARG A 92 -17.43 -11.02 -3.02
N HIS A 93 -17.26 -11.37 -1.74
CA HIS A 93 -18.31 -11.19 -0.75
C HIS A 93 -18.35 -9.73 -0.27
N SER A 94 -19.45 -9.35 0.38
CA SER A 94 -19.56 -8.06 1.06
C SER A 94 -19.33 -8.22 2.56
N GLY A 95 -18.72 -7.22 3.20
CA GLY A 95 -18.46 -7.25 4.64
C GLY A 95 -17.97 -5.89 5.15
N ARG A 96 -18.37 -5.50 6.37
CA ARG A 96 -17.97 -4.24 7.03
C ARG A 96 -18.15 -2.99 6.14
N GLY A 97 -19.24 -2.93 5.38
CA GLY A 97 -19.53 -1.81 4.47
C GLY A 97 -18.67 -1.76 3.19
N LYS A 98 -17.86 -2.79 2.91
CA LYS A 98 -17.07 -2.93 1.68
C LYS A 98 -17.63 -4.06 0.81
N THR A 99 -17.58 -3.87 -0.50
CA THR A 99 -17.95 -4.89 -1.50
C THR A 99 -16.72 -5.50 -2.16
N ASP A 100 -16.92 -6.66 -2.77
CA ASP A 100 -15.92 -7.35 -3.58
C ASP A 100 -14.67 -7.77 -2.77
N LEU A 101 -14.89 -8.20 -1.54
CA LEU A 101 -13.85 -8.74 -0.67
C LEU A 101 -13.54 -10.19 -1.04
N ILE A 102 -12.26 -10.54 -0.95
CA ILE A 102 -11.75 -11.89 -1.10
C ILE A 102 -11.16 -12.28 0.25
N THR A 103 -11.69 -13.34 0.85
CA THR A 103 -11.23 -13.87 2.12
C THR A 103 -10.77 -15.31 1.93
N VAL A 104 -9.56 -15.62 2.40
CA VAL A 104 -9.03 -16.98 2.41
C VAL A 104 -8.41 -17.30 3.77
N ALA A 105 -8.71 -18.48 4.30
CA ALA A 105 -8.10 -19.00 5.51
C ALA A 105 -7.48 -20.38 5.26
N CYS A 106 -6.28 -20.58 5.78
CA CYS A 106 -5.53 -21.81 5.66
C CYS A 106 -5.11 -22.29 7.05
N ARG A 107 -5.52 -23.51 7.39
CA ARG A 107 -5.03 -24.24 8.56
C ARG A 107 -3.97 -25.23 8.16
N TYR A 108 -2.89 -25.28 8.94
CA TYR A 108 -1.78 -26.18 8.69
C TYR A 108 -1.18 -26.70 10.00
N GLN A 109 -0.59 -27.90 9.91
CA GLN A 109 0.13 -28.52 11.02
C GLN A 109 1.62 -28.58 10.72
N LEU A 110 2.41 -28.01 11.63
CA LEU A 110 3.85 -28.01 11.57
C LEU A 110 4.41 -29.23 12.30
N ASP A 111 5.21 -30.02 11.58
CA ASP A 111 6.00 -31.10 12.16
C ASP A 111 7.35 -30.53 12.62
N LEU A 112 7.51 -30.41 13.93
CA LEU A 112 8.73 -29.92 14.55
C LEU A 112 9.32 -31.04 15.39
N SER A 113 10.35 -31.69 14.87
CA SER A 113 11.15 -32.64 15.62
C SER A 113 11.92 -31.90 16.73
N LEU A 114 11.31 -31.77 17.91
CA LEU A 114 11.94 -31.19 19.08
C LEU A 114 12.83 -32.25 19.77
N PRO A 115 14.06 -31.92 20.20
CA PRO A 115 14.92 -32.81 20.96
C PRO A 115 14.29 -33.29 22.28
N LEU A 116 13.29 -32.56 22.77
CA LEU A 116 12.66 -32.79 24.06
C LEU A 116 11.26 -33.43 23.98
N HIS A 117 10.76 -33.85 22.79
CA HIS A 117 9.40 -34.39 22.61
C HIS A 117 8.30 -33.62 23.38
N LEU A 118 8.47 -32.29 23.55
CA LEU A 118 7.61 -31.48 24.41
C LEU A 118 6.18 -31.41 23.87
N GLN A 119 6.06 -31.28 22.55
CA GLN A 119 4.78 -31.29 21.85
C GLN A 119 5.02 -31.53 20.36
N ASP A 120 4.37 -32.55 19.83
CA ASP A 120 4.33 -32.81 18.40
C ASP A 120 3.07 -32.16 17.81
N ASN A 121 3.21 -31.57 16.61
CA ASN A 121 2.14 -30.98 15.81
C ASN A 121 1.56 -29.67 16.36
N PHE A 122 2.11 -28.55 15.89
CA PHE A 122 1.52 -27.22 16.13
C PHE A 122 0.47 -26.93 15.05
N GLU A 123 -0.80 -26.76 15.46
CA GLU A 123 -1.86 -26.30 14.58
C GLU A 123 -1.85 -24.78 14.50
N MET A 124 -1.77 -24.25 13.28
CA MET A 124 -1.75 -22.82 12.99
C MET A 124 -2.81 -22.46 11.95
N GLU A 125 -3.31 -21.23 12.02
CA GLU A 125 -4.24 -20.67 11.06
C GLU A 125 -3.75 -19.31 10.56
N SER A 126 -3.65 -19.17 9.23
CA SER A 126 -3.38 -17.89 8.56
C SER A 126 -4.63 -17.46 7.80
N LYS A 127 -5.09 -16.23 8.03
CA LYS A 127 -6.27 -15.64 7.36
C LYS A 127 -5.92 -14.34 6.69
N ILE A 128 -6.28 -14.21 5.42
CA ILE A 128 -6.06 -13.01 4.61
C ILE A 128 -7.40 -12.50 4.09
N GLN A 129 -7.55 -11.19 4.11
CA GLN A 129 -8.67 -10.49 3.49
C GLN A 129 -8.15 -9.32 2.67
N CYS A 130 -8.56 -9.25 1.42
CA CYS A 130 -8.25 -8.14 0.52
C CYS A 130 -9.48 -7.76 -0.31
N ARG A 131 -9.38 -6.67 -1.08
CA ARG A 131 -10.43 -6.24 -2.02
C ARG A 131 -10.01 -6.56 -3.44
N GLY A 132 -10.89 -7.22 -4.19
CA GLY A 132 -10.71 -7.45 -5.61
C GLY A 132 -10.74 -6.15 -6.40
N PHE A 133 -9.90 -6.05 -7.42
CA PHE A 133 -9.95 -4.96 -8.39
C PHE A 133 -11.11 -5.19 -9.35
N VAL A 134 -12.26 -4.58 -9.06
CA VAL A 134 -13.50 -4.69 -9.85
C VAL A 134 -13.92 -3.39 -10.53
N GLY A 135 -13.07 -2.36 -10.46
CA GLY A 135 -13.42 -1.00 -10.89
C GLY A 135 -14.47 -0.34 -9.98
N LYS A 136 -15.11 0.71 -10.48
CA LYS A 136 -16.21 1.41 -9.81
C LYS A 136 -17.49 1.11 -10.59
N ASN A 137 -18.41 0.37 -9.99
CA ASN A 137 -19.78 0.30 -10.48
C ASN A 137 -20.47 1.64 -10.17
N SER A 138 -20.24 2.63 -11.01
CA SER A 138 -21.05 3.84 -11.02
C SER A 138 -22.47 3.42 -11.42
N ARG A 139 -23.49 3.73 -10.61
CA ARG A 139 -24.91 3.62 -11.02
C ARG A 139 -25.30 4.63 -12.12
N GLY A 140 -24.33 5.31 -12.71
CA GLY A 140 -24.54 6.16 -13.87
C GLY A 140 -24.55 5.30 -15.12
N SER A 141 -25.49 5.56 -16.02
CA SER A 141 -25.42 5.03 -17.39
C SER A 141 -24.04 5.33 -17.97
N PRO A 142 -23.41 4.39 -18.70
CA PRO A 142 -22.23 4.71 -19.50
C PRO A 142 -22.58 5.93 -20.35
N MET A 143 -21.73 6.96 -20.30
CA MET A 143 -21.93 8.15 -21.11
C MET A 143 -22.00 7.71 -22.59
N ASN A 144 -23.03 8.15 -23.32
CA ASN A 144 -23.20 7.72 -24.71
C ASN A 144 -22.00 8.19 -25.54
N PHE A 145 -21.58 7.46 -26.59
CA PHE A 145 -20.45 7.87 -27.45
C PHE A 145 -20.60 9.31 -27.95
N LYS A 146 -21.81 9.72 -28.33
CA LYS A 146 -22.13 11.11 -28.73
C LYS A 146 -22.03 12.13 -27.58
N GLU A 147 -22.21 11.70 -26.34
CA GLU A 147 -22.02 12.54 -25.15
C GLU A 147 -20.55 12.58 -24.70
N MET A 148 -19.76 11.53 -24.98
CA MET A 148 -18.31 11.56 -24.81
C MET A 148 -17.62 12.43 -25.88
N GLU A 149 -18.16 12.47 -27.11
CA GLU A 149 -17.70 13.35 -28.19
C GLU A 149 -18.14 14.80 -28.02
N LYS A 150 -19.23 15.04 -27.28
CA LYS A 150 -19.50 16.37 -26.75
C LYS A 150 -18.51 16.59 -25.61
N ASN A 151 -17.63 17.58 -25.77
CA ASN A 151 -16.98 18.23 -24.63
C ASN A 151 -18.07 18.94 -23.79
N GLY A 152 -18.99 18.18 -23.18
CA GLY A 152 -20.16 18.71 -22.51
C GLY A 152 -19.70 19.59 -21.37
N ASP A 153 -20.01 20.90 -21.43
CA ASP A 153 -19.52 22.01 -20.60
C ASP A 153 -18.62 21.60 -19.43
N ALA A 154 -17.45 21.04 -19.76
CA ALA A 154 -16.42 20.70 -18.81
C ALA A 154 -15.77 22.04 -18.46
N SER A 155 -16.49 22.82 -17.66
CA SER A 155 -16.02 24.06 -17.09
C SER A 155 -14.92 23.68 -16.11
N LEU A 156 -13.69 23.66 -16.62
CA LEU A 156 -12.49 23.48 -15.83
C LEU A 156 -12.29 24.75 -15.01
N VAL A 157 -12.03 24.56 -13.72
CA VAL A 157 -11.77 25.63 -12.76
C VAL A 157 -10.46 25.35 -12.04
N TRP A 158 -9.83 26.41 -11.57
CA TRP A 158 -8.55 26.36 -10.88
C TRP A 158 -8.76 26.53 -9.40
N ILE A 159 -8.16 25.63 -8.61
CA ILE A 159 -8.19 25.68 -7.15
C ILE A 159 -6.78 25.69 -6.59
N PHE A 160 -6.66 26.14 -5.34
CA PHE A 160 -5.44 26.06 -4.55
C PHE A 160 -5.63 24.97 -3.48
N PRO A 161 -5.06 23.76 -3.64
CA PRO A 161 -5.40 22.60 -2.81
C PRO A 161 -5.17 22.83 -1.32
N MET A 162 -4.08 23.53 -0.99
CA MET A 162 -3.66 23.79 0.38
C MET A 162 -4.06 25.18 0.88
N TRP A 163 -4.64 26.05 0.04
CA TRP A 163 -4.79 27.47 0.33
C TRP A 163 -6.17 28.02 -0.07
N GLY A 164 -7.12 27.90 0.85
CA GLY A 164 -8.45 28.47 0.71
C GLY A 164 -9.43 27.55 -0.03
N LYS A 165 -10.72 27.88 0.06
CA LYS A 165 -11.82 27.10 -0.52
C LYS A 165 -12.46 27.81 -1.72
N LYS A 166 -11.69 28.60 -2.46
CA LYS A 166 -12.20 29.34 -3.62
C LYS A 166 -11.78 28.67 -4.92
N PHE A 167 -12.69 28.55 -5.88
CA PHE A 167 -12.38 28.17 -7.25
C PHE A 167 -12.36 29.40 -8.17
N HIS A 168 -11.52 29.34 -9.20
CA HIS A 168 -11.13 30.46 -10.03
C HIS A 168 -11.21 30.08 -11.51
N LYS A 169 -11.32 31.09 -12.39
CA LYS A 169 -11.12 30.93 -13.84
C LYS A 169 -9.64 31.06 -14.20
N GLU A 170 -9.23 30.55 -15.36
CA GLU A 170 -7.83 30.54 -15.82
C GLU A 170 -7.21 31.94 -15.84
N THR A 171 -8.03 32.92 -16.22
CA THR A 171 -7.63 34.33 -16.40
C THR A 171 -7.63 35.13 -15.10
N CYS A 172 -7.89 34.51 -13.96
CA CYS A 172 -7.86 35.19 -12.66
C CYS A 172 -6.42 35.60 -12.30
N ILE A 173 -6.23 36.83 -11.83
CA ILE A 173 -4.93 37.37 -11.41
C ILE A 173 -4.20 36.46 -10.39
N TYR A 174 -4.95 35.84 -9.48
CA TYR A 174 -4.40 34.90 -8.50
C TYR A 174 -3.90 33.62 -9.14
N VAL A 175 -4.58 33.10 -10.17
CA VAL A 175 -4.16 31.88 -10.86
C VAL A 175 -2.97 32.16 -11.76
N THR A 176 -2.99 33.28 -12.47
CA THR A 176 -1.95 33.63 -13.45
C THR A 176 -0.59 33.92 -12.83
N ASN A 177 -0.57 34.40 -11.59
CA ASN A 177 0.66 34.72 -10.86
C ASN A 177 1.23 33.54 -10.05
N ASN A 178 0.52 32.41 -10.01
CA ASN A 178 0.95 31.22 -9.26
C ASN A 178 1.40 30.10 -10.20
N PRO A 179 2.33 29.24 -9.76
CA PRO A 179 2.77 28.11 -10.55
C PRO A 179 1.67 27.05 -10.66
N ARG A 180 1.65 26.34 -11.80
CA ARG A 180 0.81 25.16 -12.03
C ARG A 180 1.60 23.90 -11.74
N GLN A 181 0.95 22.94 -11.08
CA GLN A 181 1.50 21.60 -10.94
C GLN A 181 1.32 20.84 -12.26
N MET A 182 2.41 20.26 -12.75
CA MET A 182 2.44 19.48 -13.98
C MET A 182 3.26 18.20 -13.78
N VAL A 183 3.06 17.22 -14.64
CA VAL A 183 3.93 16.04 -14.71
C VAL A 183 5.12 16.35 -15.62
N LEU A 184 6.34 16.07 -15.16
CA LEU A 184 7.55 16.27 -15.93
C LEU A 184 7.61 15.29 -17.10
N THR A 185 7.36 15.79 -18.31
CA THR A 185 7.46 15.01 -19.56
C THR A 185 8.68 15.45 -20.38
N ALA A 186 9.05 14.65 -21.37
CA ALA A 186 10.12 15.01 -22.31
C ALA A 186 9.78 16.30 -23.10
N GLU A 187 8.51 16.52 -23.44
CA GLU A 187 8.04 17.73 -24.11
C GLU A 187 8.17 18.97 -23.21
N LEU A 188 7.84 18.83 -21.92
CA LEU A 188 7.98 19.91 -20.95
C LEU A 188 9.45 20.31 -20.75
N LYS A 189 10.38 19.35 -20.73
CA LYS A 189 11.84 19.61 -20.67
C LYS A 189 12.37 20.38 -21.87
N LYS A 190 11.73 20.29 -23.04
CA LYS A 190 12.10 21.09 -24.23
C LYS A 190 11.65 22.54 -24.09
N ARG A 191 10.49 22.77 -23.45
CA ARG A 191 9.86 24.10 -23.33
C ARG A 191 10.36 24.90 -22.13
N PHE A 192 10.70 24.23 -21.03
CA PHE A 192 11.11 24.88 -19.78
C PHE A 192 12.47 24.37 -19.33
N LYS A 193 13.34 25.28 -18.86
CA LYS A 193 14.63 24.93 -18.28
C LYS A 193 14.48 24.52 -16.81
N ALA A 194 15.39 23.70 -16.29
CA ALA A 194 15.40 23.37 -14.88
C ALA A 194 15.82 24.58 -14.03
N CYS A 195 15.12 24.85 -12.93
CA CYS A 195 15.56 25.87 -11.98
C CYS A 195 16.86 25.44 -11.27
N GLU A 196 17.91 26.25 -11.43
CA GLU A 196 19.22 26.04 -10.81
C GLU A 196 19.19 26.21 -9.29
N LEU A 197 18.43 27.20 -8.79
CA LEU A 197 18.34 27.52 -7.36
C LEU A 197 17.75 26.38 -6.52
N CYS A 198 16.83 25.60 -7.09
CA CYS A 198 16.28 24.42 -6.42
C CYS A 198 16.86 23.11 -6.95
N GLY A 199 17.80 23.14 -7.91
CA GLY A 199 18.37 21.92 -8.51
C GLY A 199 17.31 21.01 -9.14
N ALA A 200 16.34 21.59 -9.87
CA ALA A 200 15.24 20.82 -10.48
C ALA A 200 15.70 19.86 -11.60
N GLU A 201 16.96 19.93 -12.01
CA GLU A 201 17.56 19.04 -13.02
C GLU A 201 17.54 17.57 -12.58
N ARG A 202 17.71 17.32 -11.28
CA ARG A 202 17.74 15.96 -10.70
C ARG A 202 16.36 15.31 -10.58
N VAL A 203 15.29 15.99 -10.99
CA VAL A 203 13.93 15.47 -10.93
C VAL A 203 13.71 14.46 -12.07
N LEU A 204 13.23 13.27 -11.70
CA LEU A 204 12.97 12.18 -12.64
C LEU A 204 11.76 12.50 -13.53
N THR A 205 11.82 12.06 -14.78
CA THR A 205 10.69 12.15 -15.71
C THR A 205 9.51 11.34 -15.15
N GLY A 206 8.31 11.91 -15.17
CA GLY A 206 7.11 11.34 -14.53
C GLY A 206 6.83 11.87 -13.12
N SER A 207 7.76 12.61 -12.49
CA SER A 207 7.50 13.30 -11.23
C SER A 207 6.73 14.61 -11.41
N TYR A 208 6.10 15.11 -10.34
CA TYR A 208 5.43 16.41 -10.36
C TYR A 208 6.43 17.57 -10.29
N VAL A 209 6.22 18.59 -11.13
CA VAL A 209 7.00 19.83 -11.20
C VAL A 209 6.06 21.04 -11.28
N TYR A 210 6.60 22.22 -11.01
CA TYR A 210 5.84 23.45 -10.89
C TYR A 210 6.34 24.49 -11.89
N CYS A 211 5.44 25.01 -12.73
CA CYS A 211 5.80 25.93 -13.81
C CYS A 211 4.92 27.19 -13.79
N PHE A 212 5.53 28.35 -14.02
CA PHE A 212 4.81 29.62 -14.17
C PHE A 212 4.45 29.84 -15.65
N MET A 213 3.24 29.47 -16.04
CA MET A 213 2.84 29.39 -17.45
C MET A 213 2.89 30.70 -18.25
N ARG A 214 2.75 31.86 -17.59
CA ARG A 214 2.73 33.17 -18.28
C ARG A 214 4.03 33.96 -18.17
N ALA A 215 4.79 33.76 -17.12
CA ALA A 215 5.95 34.60 -16.79
C ALA A 215 7.25 33.82 -16.59
N GLY A 216 7.19 32.48 -16.46
CA GLY A 216 8.36 31.66 -16.20
C GLY A 216 8.82 30.92 -17.44
N THR A 217 10.14 30.82 -17.58
CA THR A 217 10.82 29.95 -18.56
C THR A 217 11.44 28.72 -17.89
N VAL A 218 11.22 28.56 -16.59
CA VAL A 218 11.81 27.52 -15.75
C VAL A 218 10.76 26.70 -15.02
N TYR A 219 11.08 25.42 -14.79
CA TYR A 219 10.32 24.54 -13.92
C TYR A 219 11.04 24.30 -12.59
N HIS A 220 10.25 24.11 -11.55
CA HIS A 220 10.70 24.00 -10.16
C HIS A 220 10.27 22.67 -9.55
N LYS A 221 10.99 22.22 -8.53
CA LYS A 221 10.54 21.14 -7.63
C LYS A 221 9.66 21.71 -6.51
N ASP A 222 8.91 20.84 -5.84
CA ASP A 222 8.02 21.14 -4.70
C ASP A 222 8.67 21.95 -3.58
N SER A 223 9.95 21.72 -3.31
CA SER A 223 10.73 22.31 -2.23
C SER A 223 11.40 23.64 -2.60
N CYS A 224 11.05 24.24 -3.74
CA CYS A 224 11.57 25.54 -4.12
C CYS A 224 10.90 26.66 -3.33
N LYS A 225 11.69 27.57 -2.74
CA LYS A 225 11.18 28.75 -2.01
C LYS A 225 10.27 29.67 -2.85
N ILE A 226 10.40 29.62 -4.17
CA ILE A 226 9.58 30.40 -5.12
C ILE A 226 8.18 29.77 -5.30
N VAL A 227 8.02 28.49 -4.97
CA VAL A 227 6.80 27.71 -5.12
C VAL A 227 6.22 27.42 -3.74
N ASP A 228 5.56 28.43 -3.16
CA ASP A 228 4.87 28.28 -1.86
C ASP A 228 3.38 27.90 -2.04
N LYS A 229 2.78 28.37 -3.14
CA LYS A 229 1.39 28.11 -3.51
C LYS A 229 1.36 27.60 -4.94
N TYR A 230 0.45 26.68 -5.22
CA TYR A 230 0.27 26.18 -6.59
C TYR A 230 -1.20 25.99 -6.89
N THR A 231 -1.50 26.02 -8.19
CA THR A 231 -2.84 25.79 -8.72
C THR A 231 -2.91 24.43 -9.39
N ILE A 232 -4.08 23.79 -9.25
CA ILE A 232 -4.45 22.60 -10.01
C ILE A 232 -5.76 22.86 -10.74
N GLU A 233 -5.90 22.18 -11.87
CA GLU A 233 -7.11 22.17 -12.68
C GLU A 233 -8.03 21.04 -12.21
N VAL A 234 -9.31 21.36 -12.01
CA VAL A 234 -10.35 20.42 -11.59
C VAL A 234 -11.66 20.75 -12.30
N GLU A 235 -12.55 19.78 -12.41
CA GLU A 235 -13.90 20.05 -12.90
C GLU A 235 -14.71 20.89 -11.90
N LYS A 236 -15.48 21.87 -12.39
CA LYS A 236 -16.34 22.72 -11.55
C LYS A 236 -17.30 21.92 -10.68
N ARG A 237 -17.86 20.81 -11.22
CA ARG A 237 -18.75 19.92 -10.47
C ARG A 237 -18.04 19.28 -9.28
N ASP A 238 -16.82 18.79 -9.48
CA ASP A 238 -15.99 18.21 -8.42
C ASP A 238 -15.57 19.25 -7.38
N ALA A 239 -15.25 20.48 -7.81
CA ALA A 239 -14.93 21.57 -6.91
C ALA A 239 -16.12 21.91 -5.99
N LEU A 240 -17.34 22.01 -6.55
CA LEU A 240 -18.56 22.26 -5.78
C LEU A 240 -18.87 21.10 -4.82
N ALA A 241 -18.73 19.85 -5.28
CA ALA A 241 -18.94 18.67 -4.43
C ALA A 241 -17.95 18.61 -3.24
N LYS A 242 -16.73 19.13 -3.44
CA LYS A 242 -15.70 19.28 -2.38
C LYS A 242 -15.90 20.52 -1.51
N GLY A 243 -16.95 21.31 -1.73
CA GLY A 243 -17.30 22.49 -0.92
C GLY A 243 -16.51 23.76 -1.26
N TYR A 244 -15.96 23.87 -2.47
CA TYR A 244 -15.35 25.11 -2.95
C TYR A 244 -16.42 26.11 -3.39
N ILE A 245 -16.18 27.39 -3.12
CA ILE A 245 -17.06 28.53 -3.48
C ILE A 245 -16.43 29.39 -4.58
N PRO A 246 -17.22 30.13 -5.37
CA PRO A 246 -16.67 30.96 -6.44
C PRO A 246 -15.80 32.10 -5.88
N CYS A 247 -14.72 32.41 -6.59
CA CYS A 247 -13.85 33.52 -6.23
C CYS A 247 -14.58 34.87 -6.41
N SER A 248 -14.60 35.68 -5.35
CA SER A 248 -15.24 37.00 -5.33
C SER A 248 -14.69 38.00 -6.36
N LYS A 249 -13.45 37.82 -6.84
CA LYS A 249 -12.82 38.71 -7.84
C LYS A 249 -13.08 38.29 -9.28
N CYS A 250 -13.23 36.99 -9.54
CA CYS A 250 -13.32 36.47 -10.91
C CYS A 250 -14.62 35.72 -11.21
N GLY A 251 -15.53 35.61 -10.23
CA GLY A 251 -16.82 34.92 -10.35
C GLY A 251 -16.75 33.39 -10.34
N GLY A 252 -15.55 32.81 -10.30
CA GLY A 252 -15.36 31.35 -10.33
C GLY A 252 -15.42 30.72 -11.73
N GLY A 253 -15.76 31.47 -12.79
CA GLY A 253 -15.86 30.92 -14.15
C GLY A 253 -17.26 30.37 -14.43
#